data_AF-A0A9E4RK04-F1
#
_entry.id   AF-A0A9E4RK04-F1
#
_cell.length_a   1.000
_cell.length_b   1.000
_cell.length_c   1.000
_cell.angle_alpha   90.00
_cell.angle_beta   90.00
_cell.angle_gamma   90.00
#
_symmetry.space_group_name_H-M   'P 1'
#
loop_
_entity.id
_entity.type
_entity.pdbx_description
1 polymer ?
#
loop_
_entity_poly.entity_id
_entity_poly.type
_entity_poly.pdbx_seq_one_letter_code
_entity_poly.pdbx_strand_id
1 'polypeptide(L)'
;IPLLVLIFNNHSYYNDEEHQERMAVRRERPVENKGVGIRIEDPAPDFAGLARSLGVAGFGPVGDPADLGGILDEALAVVRSGKPAVVDVETQVR
;
A
#
# COMPACT_ATOMS: atom_id res chain seq x y z
N ILE A 1 22.54 0.34 -1.60
CA ILE A 1 21.87 -0.06 -2.86
C ILE A 1 20.86 1.04 -3.16
N PRO A 2 20.99 1.77 -4.28
CA PRO A 2 19.98 2.72 -4.70
C PRO A 2 18.75 1.96 -5.21
N LEU A 3 17.65 2.02 -4.47
CA LEU A 3 16.39 1.34 -4.78
C LEU A 3 15.23 2.22 -4.30
N LEU A 4 14.27 2.48 -5.18
CA LEU A 4 12.98 3.06 -4.80
C LEU A 4 11.94 1.95 -4.74
N VAL A 5 11.28 1.80 -3.61
CA VAL A 5 10.12 0.91 -3.45
C VAL A 5 8.86 1.77 -3.34
N LEU A 6 7.91 1.55 -4.24
CA LEU A 6 6.58 2.15 -4.19
C LEU A 6 5.59 1.08 -3.72
N ILE A 7 4.92 1.34 -2.61
CA ILE A 7 3.88 0.45 -2.09
C ILE A 7 2.55 1.00 -2.58
N PHE A 8 1.86 0.21 -3.41
CA PHE A 8 0.45 0.42 -3.75
C PHE A 8 -0.40 -0.17 -2.63
N ASN A 9 -0.71 0.65 -1.64
CA ASN A 9 -1.38 0.23 -0.43
C ASN A 9 -2.89 0.48 -0.57
N ASN A 10 -3.65 -0.57 -0.86
CA ASN A 10 -5.12 -0.53 -0.91
C ASN A 10 -5.75 -1.27 0.29
N HIS A 11 -4.95 -1.57 1.32
CA HIS A 11 -5.37 -2.32 2.52
C HIS A 11 -6.09 -3.65 2.22
N SER A 12 -5.81 -4.31 1.10
CA SER A 12 -6.51 -5.56 0.75
C SER A 12 -5.67 -6.47 -0.14
N TYR A 13 -5.82 -7.79 0.03
CA TYR A 13 -5.51 -8.72 -1.06
C TYR A 13 -6.59 -8.63 -2.16
N TYR A 14 -6.64 -7.49 -2.85
CA TYR A 14 -7.82 -7.08 -3.61
C TYR A 14 -8.19 -8.01 -4.76
N ASN A 15 -7.19 -8.64 -5.40
CA ASN A 15 -7.45 -9.65 -6.42
C ASN A 15 -8.26 -10.84 -5.86
N ASP A 16 -8.04 -11.21 -4.59
CA ASP A 16 -8.86 -12.21 -3.93
C ASP A 16 -10.20 -11.62 -3.46
N GLU A 17 -10.26 -10.39 -2.94
CA GLU A 17 -11.54 -9.77 -2.56
C GLU A 17 -12.56 -9.75 -3.72
N GLU A 18 -12.10 -9.37 -4.92
CA GLU A 18 -12.90 -9.40 -6.17
C GLU A 18 -13.26 -10.85 -6.57
N HIS A 19 -12.36 -11.80 -6.36
CA HIS A 19 -12.65 -13.22 -6.60
C HIS A 19 -13.71 -13.75 -5.62
N GLN A 20 -13.61 -13.41 -4.33
CA GLN A 20 -14.55 -13.81 -3.29
C GLN A 20 -15.95 -13.27 -3.56
N GLU A 21 -16.07 -12.03 -4.04
CA GLU A 21 -17.36 -11.47 -4.47
C GLU A 21 -18.01 -12.32 -5.58
N ARG A 22 -17.27 -12.61 -6.65
CA ARG A 22 -17.74 -13.44 -7.76
C ARG A 22 -18.16 -14.83 -7.30
N MET A 23 -17.40 -15.42 -6.37
CA MET A 23 -17.70 -16.73 -5.80
C MET A 23 -18.89 -16.71 -4.85
N ALA A 24 -19.10 -15.63 -4.09
CA ALA A 24 -20.24 -15.46 -3.21
C ALA A 24 -21.54 -15.40 -4.01
N VAL A 25 -21.57 -14.58 -5.08
CA VAL A 25 -22.72 -14.50 -6.01
C VAL A 25 -23.01 -15.88 -6.62
N ARG A 26 -21.99 -16.56 -7.15
CA ARG A 26 -22.15 -17.88 -7.79
C ARG A 26 -22.67 -18.96 -6.85
N ARG A 27 -22.39 -18.85 -5.54
CA ARG A 27 -22.73 -19.86 -4.53
C ARG A 27 -23.91 -19.44 -3.65
N GLU A 28 -24.59 -18.34 -3.99
CA GLU A 28 -25.70 -17.78 -3.19
C GLU A 28 -25.30 -17.53 -1.72
N ARG A 29 -24.08 -17.02 -1.52
CA ARG A 29 -23.56 -16.64 -0.20
C ARG A 29 -23.58 -15.12 -0.03
N PRO A 30 -23.61 -14.62 1.22
CA PRO A 30 -23.60 -13.18 1.48
C PRO A 30 -22.29 -12.52 0.99
N VAL A 31 -22.39 -11.47 0.18
CA VAL A 31 -21.28 -10.76 -0.47
C VAL A 31 -20.50 -9.89 0.54
N GLU A 32 -21.16 -9.44 1.60
CA GLU A 32 -20.55 -8.66 2.69
C GLU A 32 -19.38 -9.39 3.37
N ASN A 33 -19.32 -10.73 3.25
CA ASN A 33 -18.25 -11.54 3.82
C ASN A 33 -16.98 -11.58 2.95
N LYS A 34 -16.96 -10.95 1.77
CA LYS A 34 -15.81 -11.01 0.84
C LYS A 34 -14.49 -10.48 1.42
N GLY A 35 -14.57 -9.59 2.42
CA GLY A 35 -13.40 -8.98 3.07
C GLY A 35 -12.83 -9.80 4.24
N VAL A 36 -13.53 -10.85 4.70
CA VAL A 36 -13.12 -11.64 5.86
C VAL A 36 -11.81 -12.38 5.57
N GLY A 37 -10.75 -12.05 6.32
CA GLY A 37 -9.41 -12.59 6.10
C GLY A 37 -8.66 -12.00 4.91
N ILE A 38 -9.21 -10.94 4.28
CA ILE A 38 -8.67 -10.32 3.07
C ILE A 38 -8.24 -8.87 3.31
N ARG A 39 -9.07 -8.09 3.99
CA ARG A 39 -8.76 -6.70 4.31
C ARG A 39 -7.70 -6.64 5.41
N ILE A 40 -6.77 -5.72 5.23
CA ILE A 40 -5.60 -5.47 6.07
C ILE A 40 -5.80 -4.10 6.73
N GLU A 41 -6.89 -4.00 7.49
CA GLU A 41 -7.34 -2.83 8.23
C GLU A 41 -7.46 -3.17 9.73
N ASP A 42 -7.55 -2.15 10.59
CA ASP A 42 -7.73 -2.27 12.05
C ASP A 42 -6.65 -3.06 12.85
N PRO A 43 -5.41 -2.54 12.92
CA PRO A 43 -4.92 -1.33 12.23
C PRO A 43 -4.31 -1.66 10.87
N ALA A 44 -4.36 -0.69 9.96
CA ALA A 44 -3.57 -0.74 8.73
C ALA A 44 -2.05 -0.73 9.06
N PRO A 45 -1.20 -1.45 8.31
CA PRO A 45 0.25 -1.42 8.52
C PRO A 45 0.86 -0.06 8.19
N ASP A 46 1.75 0.44 9.05
CA ASP A 46 2.61 1.61 8.75
C ASP A 46 3.90 1.15 8.05
N PHE A 47 3.85 1.02 6.73
CA PHE A 47 5.00 0.55 5.95
C PHE A 47 6.14 1.56 5.93
N ALA A 48 5.82 2.86 5.92
CA ALA A 48 6.82 3.92 6.01
C ALA A 48 7.56 3.88 7.35
N GLY A 49 6.85 3.63 8.45
CA GLY A 49 7.40 3.40 9.78
C GLY A 49 8.30 2.18 9.84
N LEU A 50 7.86 1.05 9.25
CA LEU A 50 8.65 -0.16 9.17
C LEU A 50 9.96 0.05 8.37
N ALA A 51 9.91 0.81 7.27
CA ALA A 51 11.10 1.18 6.53
C ALA A 51 12.08 1.98 7.41
N ARG A 52 11.58 2.98 8.15
CA ARG A 52 12.37 3.80 9.07
C ARG A 52 13.01 2.95 10.18
N SER A 53 12.28 1.98 10.76
CA SER A 53 12.84 1.12 11.81
C SER A 53 13.96 0.19 11.31
N LEU A 54 14.01 -0.05 9.99
CA LEU A 54 15.05 -0.84 9.32
C LEU A 54 16.20 0.04 8.77
N GLY A 55 16.22 1.34 9.08
CA GLY A 55 17.25 2.27 8.62
C GLY A 55 17.11 2.69 7.15
N VAL A 56 15.93 2.49 6.55
CA VAL A 56 15.58 2.92 5.19
C VAL A 56 14.74 4.19 5.27
N ALA A 57 14.94 5.13 4.35
CA ALA A 57 14.07 6.31 4.28
C ALA A 57 12.63 5.87 3.95
N GLY A 58 11.66 6.25 4.78
CA GLY A 58 10.25 5.89 4.62
C GLY A 58 9.37 7.13 4.56
N PHE A 59 8.59 7.26 3.50
CA PHE A 59 7.67 8.36 3.23
C PHE A 59 6.23 7.83 3.17
N GLY A 60 5.27 8.57 3.71
CA GLY A 60 3.85 8.20 3.72
C GLY A 60 3.32 7.70 5.08
N PRO A 61 2.07 7.19 5.10
CA PRO A 61 1.21 6.96 3.93
C PRO A 61 0.83 8.26 3.21
N VAL A 62 0.92 8.27 1.88
CA VAL A 62 0.51 9.39 1.02
C VAL A 62 -0.93 9.15 0.59
N GLY A 63 -1.86 9.93 1.15
CA GLY A 63 -3.30 9.82 0.83
C GLY A 63 -3.81 10.82 -0.21
N ASP A 64 -3.15 11.97 -0.36
CA ASP A 64 -3.51 12.97 -1.37
C ASP A 64 -2.61 12.83 -2.62
N PRO A 65 -3.19 12.58 -3.81
CA PRO A 65 -2.43 12.54 -5.06
C PRO A 65 -1.65 13.82 -5.37
N ALA A 66 -2.07 14.98 -4.85
CA ALA A 66 -1.37 16.25 -5.05
C ALA A 66 -0.01 16.29 -4.34
N ASP A 67 0.13 15.58 -3.22
CA ASP A 67 1.38 15.53 -2.44
C ASP A 67 2.39 14.53 -3.02
N LEU A 68 1.92 13.55 -3.81
CA LEU A 68 2.74 12.46 -4.32
C LEU A 68 3.95 12.95 -5.14
N GLY A 69 3.77 13.98 -5.97
CA GLY A 69 4.84 14.52 -6.81
C GLY A 69 6.06 14.99 -5.99
N GLY A 70 5.82 15.83 -4.98
CA GLY A 70 6.90 16.35 -4.13
C GLY A 70 7.58 15.25 -3.30
N ILE A 71 6.79 14.29 -2.80
CA ILE A 71 7.32 13.16 -2.03
C ILE A 71 8.19 12.25 -2.89
N LEU A 72 7.82 12.03 -4.16
CA LEU A 72 8.64 11.27 -5.10
C LEU A 72 9.95 11.99 -5.40
N ASP A 73 9.95 13.31 -5.53
CA ASP A 73 11.18 14.10 -5.72
C ASP A 73 12.13 13.94 -4.53
N GLU A 74 11.61 14.00 -3.29
CA GLU A 74 12.38 13.77 -2.06
C GLU A 74 12.94 12.34 -1.99
N ALA A 75 12.12 11.33 -2.25
CA ALA A 75 12.55 9.93 -2.25
C ALA A 75 13.62 9.66 -3.32
N LEU A 76 13.47 10.25 -4.51
CA LEU A 76 14.45 10.17 -5.59
C LEU A 76 15.78 10.83 -5.21
N ALA A 77 15.77 11.93 -4.46
CA ALA A 77 17.01 12.54 -3.95
C ALA A 77 17.76 11.58 -3.02
N VAL A 78 17.07 10.85 -2.13
CA VAL A 78 17.67 9.80 -1.29
C VAL A 78 18.27 8.70 -2.16
N VAL A 79 17.54 8.22 -3.16
CA VAL A 79 18.01 7.15 -4.06
C VAL A 79 19.23 7.57 -4.86
N ARG A 80 19.24 8.80 -5.39
CA ARG A 80 20.39 9.38 -6.11
C ARG A 80 21.63 9.52 -5.22
N SER A 81 21.47 9.57 -3.89
CA SER A 81 22.60 9.55 -2.93
C SER A 81 23.17 8.13 -2.67
N GLY A 82 22.61 7.08 -3.29
CA GLY A 82 23.07 5.70 -3.16
C GLY A 82 22.34 4.86 -2.10
N LYS A 83 21.34 5.43 -1.43
CA LYS A 83 20.56 4.82 -0.33
C LYS A 83 19.18 4.32 -0.82
N PRO A 84 18.56 3.34 -0.15
CA PRO A 84 17.20 2.92 -0.48
C PRO A 84 16.15 3.90 0.09
N ALA A 85 14.98 3.95 -0.54
CA ALA A 85 13.79 4.66 -0.07
C ALA A 85 12.52 3.84 -0.32
N VAL A 86 11.55 3.96 0.59
CA VAL A 86 10.20 3.38 0.52
C VAL A 86 9.19 4.52 0.56
N VAL A 87 8.24 4.50 -0.37
CA VAL A 87 7.11 5.42 -0.39
C VAL A 87 5.84 4.58 -0.29
N ASP A 88 5.09 4.77 0.79
CA ASP A 88 3.78 4.16 1.02
C ASP A 88 2.68 5.06 0.45
N VAL A 89 1.95 4.56 -0.55
CA VAL A 89 0.90 5.31 -1.24
C VAL A 89 -0.42 4.64 -0.97
N GLU A 90 -1.31 5.34 -0.27
CA GLU A 90 -2.66 4.87 -0.05
C GLU A 90 -3.47 5.03 -1.34
N THR A 91 -4.17 3.96 -1.73
CA THR A 91 -4.87 3.88 -3.01
C THR A 91 -6.29 3.39 -2.81
N GLN A 92 -7.20 3.87 -3.65
CA GLN A 92 -8.59 3.42 -3.64
C GLN A 92 -8.70 2.03 -4.27
N VAL A 93 -9.46 1.16 -3.62
CA VAL A 93 -9.94 -0.11 -4.22
C VAL A 93 -10.82 0.20 -5.44
N ARG A 94 -10.66 -0.60 -6.51
CA ARG A 94 -11.19 -0.29 -7.85
C ARG A 94 -12.34 -1.16 -8.28
#